data_AF-Q2EGP3-F1
#
_entry.id   AF-Q2EGP3-F1
#
_cell.length_a   1.000
_cell.length_b   1.000
_cell.length_c   1.000
_cell.angle_alpha   90.00
_cell.angle_beta   90.00
_cell.angle_gamma   90.00
#
_symmetry.space_group_name_H-M   'P 1'
#
loop_
_entity.id
_entity.type
_entity.pdbx_description
1 polymer ?
#
loop_
_entity_poly.entity_id
_entity_poly.type
_entity_poly.pdbx_seq_one_letter_code
_entity_poly.pdbx_strand_id
1 'polypeptide(L)'
;CSGAALHPLALETCSMWKTLSPLEIYPRILDFHPVTMASFTMTLARTCLCPLIVGRGNDQVALSSKFETREDFAVIRNYGNLLLEMSAIV
;
A
#
# COMPACT_ATOMS: atom_id res chain seq x y z
N CYS A 1 -26.73 -10.99 -29.08
CA CYS A 1 -25.80 -10.21 -29.91
C CYS A 1 -25.64 -8.85 -29.23
N SER A 2 -24.66 -8.56 -28.38
CA SER A 2 -23.20 -8.71 -28.43
C SER A 2 -22.70 -8.67 -26.97
N GLY A 3 -21.68 -9.43 -26.58
CA GLY A 3 -21.08 -9.26 -25.24
C GLY A 3 -20.48 -10.48 -24.53
N ALA A 4 -20.38 -11.63 -25.17
CA ALA A 4 -19.85 -12.85 -24.56
C ALA A 4 -18.35 -13.11 -24.85
N ALA A 5 -17.53 -12.06 -24.97
CA ALA A 5 -16.11 -12.18 -25.34
C ALA A 5 -15.09 -11.61 -24.33
N LEU A 6 -15.53 -11.01 -23.22
CA LEU A 6 -14.62 -10.41 -22.21
C LEU A 6 -14.36 -11.30 -20.99
N HIS A 7 -14.99 -12.47 -20.91
CA HIS A 7 -14.92 -13.34 -19.73
C HIS A 7 -13.54 -13.97 -19.41
N PRO A 8 -12.61 -14.20 -20.37
CA PRO A 8 -11.28 -14.72 -20.04
C PRO A 8 -10.25 -13.64 -19.65
N LEU A 9 -10.42 -12.38 -20.07
CA LEU A 9 -9.40 -11.33 -19.90
C LEU A 9 -9.44 -10.64 -18.52
N ALA A 10 -10.52 -10.77 -17.75
CA ALA A 10 -10.66 -10.10 -16.45
C ALA A 10 -10.01 -10.87 -15.28
N LEU A 11 -9.75 -12.17 -15.42
CA LEU A 11 -9.07 -12.96 -14.39
C LEU A 11 -7.55 -12.75 -14.40
N GLU A 12 -6.97 -12.42 -15.55
CA GLU A 12 -5.52 -12.18 -15.68
C GLU A 12 -5.08 -10.81 -15.13
N THR A 13 -5.97 -9.82 -15.06
CA THR A 13 -5.61 -8.46 -14.63
C THR A 13 -5.33 -8.34 -13.13
N CYS A 14 -5.93 -9.19 -12.28
CA CYS A 14 -5.73 -9.09 -10.84
C CYS A 14 -4.33 -9.53 -10.39
N SER A 15 -3.62 -10.35 -11.17
CA SER A 15 -2.21 -10.68 -10.89
C SER A 15 -1.26 -9.57 -11.33
N MET A 16 -1.64 -8.76 -12.33
CA MET A 16 -0.79 -7.72 -12.90
C MET A 16 -0.73 -6.46 -12.03
N TRP A 17 -1.72 -6.26 -11.15
CA TRP A 17 -1.81 -5.10 -10.27
C TRP A 17 -1.91 -5.55 -8.80
N LYS A 18 -0.84 -6.16 -8.30
CA LYS A 18 -0.74 -6.69 -6.92
C LYS A 18 -0.87 -5.64 -5.80
N THR A 19 -0.97 -4.36 -6.16
CA THR A 19 -1.03 -3.22 -5.25
C THR A 19 -2.42 -2.57 -5.17
N LEU A 20 -3.42 -3.08 -5.90
CA LEU A 20 -4.78 -2.53 -5.85
C LEU A 20 -5.41 -2.85 -4.49
N SER A 21 -5.73 -1.80 -3.73
CA SER A 21 -6.40 -1.90 -2.43
C SER A 21 -7.16 -0.59 -2.17
N PRO A 22 -8.46 -0.63 -1.84
CA PRO A 22 -9.38 -1.78 -1.83
C PRO A 22 -9.94 -2.11 -3.22
N LEU A 23 -10.07 -3.40 -3.55
CA LEU A 23 -10.56 -3.86 -4.87
C LEU A 23 -12.01 -3.47 -5.17
N GLU A 24 -12.81 -3.16 -4.14
CA GLU A 24 -14.22 -2.81 -4.26
C GLU A 24 -14.50 -1.40 -4.79
N ILE A 25 -13.48 -0.53 -4.84
CA ILE A 25 -13.66 0.86 -5.27
C ILE A 25 -13.61 1.00 -6.79
N TYR A 26 -12.80 0.17 -7.45
CA TYR A 26 -12.55 0.26 -8.89
C TYR A 26 -13.80 0.02 -9.74
N PRO A 27 -14.69 -0.94 -9.43
CA PRO A 27 -15.94 -1.13 -10.17
C PRO A 27 -16.88 0.08 -10.09
N ARG A 28 -16.84 0.85 -8.99
CA ARG A 28 -17.71 2.02 -8.79
C ARG A 28 -17.20 3.28 -9.48
N ILE A 29 -15.89 3.43 -9.64
CA ILE A 29 -15.28 4.60 -10.31
C ILE A 29 -15.35 4.44 -11.83
N LEU A 30 -15.23 3.21 -12.31
CA LEU A 30 -15.09 2.89 -13.73
C LEU A 30 -16.38 2.34 -14.36
N ASP A 31 -17.49 2.32 -13.61
CA ASP A 31 -18.83 1.90 -14.06
C ASP A 31 -18.86 0.57 -14.83
N PHE A 32 -18.16 -0.45 -14.32
CA PHE A 32 -18.22 -1.81 -14.87
C PHE A 32 -18.55 -2.84 -13.79
N HIS A 33 -19.22 -3.92 -14.20
CA HIS A 33 -19.57 -5.04 -13.32
C HIS A 33 -18.60 -6.21 -13.53
N PRO A 34 -17.59 -6.41 -12.66
CA PRO A 34 -16.71 -7.57 -12.76
C PRO A 34 -17.48 -8.85 -12.44
N VAL A 35 -17.25 -9.90 -13.24
CA VAL A 35 -17.83 -11.23 -12.97
C VAL A 35 -17.03 -11.99 -11.90
N THR A 36 -15.76 -11.61 -11.67
CA THR A 36 -14.93 -12.22 -10.63
C THR A 36 -14.02 -11.16 -10.01
N MET A 37 -14.06 -11.04 -8.68
CA MET A 37 -13.10 -10.27 -7.90
C MET A 37 -12.38 -11.26 -6.98
N ALA A 38 -11.08 -11.47 -7.20
CA ALA A 38 -10.30 -12.43 -6.41
C ALA A 38 -8.97 -11.81 -6.00
N SER A 39 -8.69 -11.79 -4.70
CA SER A 39 -7.36 -11.45 -4.19
C SER A 39 -6.57 -12.74 -3.98
N PHE A 40 -5.46 -12.89 -4.69
CA PHE A 40 -4.55 -14.00 -4.46
C PHE A 40 -3.43 -13.54 -3.53
N THR A 41 -3.37 -14.13 -2.34
CA THR A 41 -2.28 -13.90 -1.39
C THR A 41 -0.97 -14.36 -2.01
N MET A 42 0.08 -13.55 -1.88
CA MET A 42 1.41 -13.90 -2.36
C MET A 42 1.93 -15.16 -1.62
N THR A 43 2.05 -16.28 -2.34
CA THR A 43 2.65 -17.52 -1.82
C THR A 43 4.16 -17.47 -1.99
N LEU A 44 4.86 -16.92 -1.00
CA LEU A 44 6.31 -16.97 -0.92
C LEU A 44 6.73 -18.01 0.12
N ALA A 45 7.61 -18.95 -0.26
CA ALA A 45 8.10 -20.01 0.65
C ALA A 45 8.99 -19.49 1.80
N ARG A 46 9.35 -18.19 1.76
CA ARG A 46 10.14 -17.48 2.77
C ARG A 46 9.54 -16.10 3.02
N THR A 47 9.65 -15.58 4.24
CA THR A 47 9.28 -14.20 4.58
C THR A 47 10.33 -13.23 4.04
N CYS A 48 10.23 -12.88 2.76
CA CYS A 48 11.18 -11.94 2.13
C CYS A 48 10.82 -10.45 2.37
N LEU A 49 9.80 -10.17 3.18
CA LEU A 49 9.30 -8.82 3.46
C LEU A 49 9.02 -8.69 4.96
N CYS A 50 9.51 -7.61 5.57
CA CYS A 50 9.24 -7.23 6.96
C CYS A 50 8.70 -5.79 6.98
N PRO A 51 7.40 -5.59 6.73
CA PRO A 51 6.81 -4.26 6.79
C PRO A 51 6.93 -3.71 8.22
N LEU A 52 7.44 -2.48 8.35
CA LEU A 52 7.59 -1.78 9.62
C LEU A 52 6.75 -0.50 9.60
N ILE A 53 5.96 -0.29 10.65
CA ILE A 53 5.19 0.95 10.84
C ILE A 53 5.79 1.67 12.05
N VAL A 54 6.41 2.84 11.79
CA VAL A 54 7.00 3.67 12.85
C VAL A 54 6.01 4.78 13.21
N GLY A 55 5.36 4.65 14.37
CA GLY A 55 4.34 5.61 14.82
C GLY A 55 4.86 6.72 15.75
N ARG A 56 6.04 6.52 16.37
CA ARG A 56 6.61 7.47 17.35
C ARG A 56 8.12 7.54 17.21
N GLY A 57 8.65 8.74 17.40
CA GLY A 57 10.08 8.98 17.49
C GLY A 57 10.66 8.55 18.83
N ASN A 58 11.99 8.65 18.96
CA ASN A 58 12.72 8.32 20.18
C ASN A 58 12.21 9.13 21.39
N ASP A 59 11.84 10.39 21.15
CA ASP A 59 11.30 11.31 22.16
C ASP A 59 9.81 11.04 22.50
N GLN A 60 9.24 9.90 22.07
CA GLN A 60 7.82 9.54 22.20
C GLN A 60 6.84 10.48 21.49
N VAL A 61 7.35 11.42 20.69
CA VAL A 61 6.54 12.31 19.85
C VAL A 61 5.93 11.51 18.70
N ALA A 62 4.64 11.74 18.43
CA ALA A 62 3.93 11.11 17.34
C ALA A 62 4.54 11.53 16.00
N LEU A 63 4.98 10.55 15.21
CA LEU A 63 5.45 10.79 13.85
C LEU A 63 4.24 10.89 12.93
N SER A 64 4.09 12.05 12.28
CA SER A 64 2.95 12.30 11.41
C SER A 64 3.34 13.25 10.29
N SER A 65 2.77 13.02 9.11
CA SER A 65 2.84 13.93 7.97
C SER A 65 1.60 14.83 7.86
N LYS A 66 0.80 14.94 8.95
CA LYS A 66 -0.35 15.86 9.00
C LYS A 66 0.11 17.29 8.72
N PHE A 67 -0.64 18.00 7.87
CA PHE A 67 -0.31 19.35 7.42
C PHE A 67 -0.01 20.32 8.57
N GLU A 68 -0.80 20.27 9.64
CA GLU A 68 -0.65 21.14 10.82
C GLU A 68 0.65 20.88 11.61
N THR A 69 1.15 19.65 11.63
CA THR A 69 2.29 19.24 12.46
C THR A 69 3.60 19.13 11.67
N ARG A 70 3.57 19.42 10.36
CA ARG A 70 4.73 19.25 9.46
C ARG A 70 5.85 20.27 9.73
N GLU A 71 5.50 21.43 10.28
CA GLU A 71 6.43 22.53 10.57
C GLU A 71 7.02 22.41 11.99
N ASP A 72 6.57 21.42 12.77
CA ASP A 72 7.14 21.11 14.07
C ASP A 72 8.55 20.51 13.91
N PHE A 73 9.55 21.21 14.45
CA PHE A 73 10.93 20.77 14.47
C PHE A 73 11.13 19.39 15.11
N ALA A 74 10.29 19.00 16.08
CA ALA A 74 10.36 17.69 16.69
C ALA A 74 10.05 16.57 15.68
N VAL A 75 9.05 16.76 14.82
CA VAL A 75 8.66 15.78 13.80
C VAL A 75 9.74 15.66 12.72
N ILE A 76 10.26 16.80 12.24
CA ILE A 76 11.33 16.85 11.22
C ILE A 76 12.59 16.13 11.74
N ARG A 77 13.01 16.42 12.97
CA ARG A 77 14.18 15.78 13.59
C ARG A 77 14.00 14.28 13.74
N ASN A 78 12.83 13.84 14.20
CA ASN A 78 12.56 12.41 14.38
C ASN A 78 12.56 11.65 13.05
N TYR A 79 12.04 12.22 11.95
CA TYR A 79 12.19 11.63 10.62
C TYR A 79 13.64 11.59 10.14
N GLY A 80 14.42 12.66 10.39
CA GLY A 80 15.85 12.68 10.08
C GLY A 80 16.64 11.59 10.82
N ASN A 81 16.39 11.45 12.13
CA ASN A 81 17.02 10.41 12.95
C ASN A 81 16.65 9.00 12.46
N LEU A 82 15.38 8.77 12.12
CA LEU A 82 14.93 7.48 11.58
C LEU A 82 15.67 7.12 10.27
N LEU A 83 15.87 8.09 9.37
CA LEU A 83 16.61 7.87 8.13
C LEU A 83 18.09 7.53 8.39
N LEU A 84 18.73 8.27 9.31
CA LEU A 84 20.11 8.01 9.70
C LEU A 84 20.28 6.61 10.30
N GLU A 85 19.43 6.23 11.24
CA GLU A 85 19.48 4.91 11.88
C GLU A 85 19.26 3.77 10.88
N MET A 86 18.27 3.92 9.97
CA MET A 86 18.04 2.92 8.92
C MET A 86 19.21 2.83 7.94
N SER A 87 19.82 3.97 7.59
CA SER A 87 20.99 3.98 6.70
C SER A 87 22.25 3.39 7.32
N ALA A 88 22.34 3.34 8.65
CA ALA A 88 23.47 2.73 9.36
C ALA A 88 23.34 1.19 9.46
N ILE A 89 22.12 0.66 9.32
CA ILE A 89 21.82 -0.78 9.37
C ILE A 89 22.06 -1.45 8.01
N VAL A 90 21.86 -0.71 6.91
CA VAL A 90 22.09 -1.16 5.53
C VAL A 90 23.55 -1.02 5.15
#